data_AF-A0AA95HJY8-F1
#
_entry.id   AF-A0AA95HJY8-F1
#
_cell.length_a   1.000
_cell.length_b   1.000
_cell.length_c   1.000
_cell.angle_alpha   90.00
_cell.angle_beta   90.00
_cell.angle_gamma   90.00
#
_symmetry.space_group_name_H-M   'P 1'
#
loop_
_entity.id
_entity.type
_entity.pdbx_description
1 polymer ?
#
loop_
_entity_poly.entity_id
_entity_poly.type
_entity_poly.pdbx_seq_one_letter_code
_entity_poly.pdbx_strand_id
1 'polypeptide(L)'
;MRKLFKAEAKQGMSAPTIWDDVGLNQHAAREIELIFGEKAAFETPKPEGLMQRIIEIATNAGDLVLDSFAGSGTTGAVAHKMGRRWIMVELGEHCKTHIVPRLKKVIDGDDQGGISKAVNWAGGGRFRFYHLAASLLKKDAWGNWVINPAYNAEMLAEAMCKHMAYTYAPSQDVFWQHGYSSENNYIYITTGTLSREQLKLISSEVGDERTLLICSKGFIAENNEFPNLNLKKIPQAVLYQSVP
;
A
#
# COMPACT_ATOMS: atom_id res chain seq x y z
N MET A 1 -12.14 13.95 39.92
CA MET A 1 -10.99 14.62 39.27
C MET A 1 -10.87 16.07 39.75
N ARG A 2 -9.67 16.51 40.14
CA ARG A 2 -9.36 17.92 40.45
C ARG A 2 -9.27 18.73 39.15
N LYS A 3 -9.95 19.87 39.04
CA LYS A 3 -9.75 20.81 37.93
C LYS A 3 -8.37 21.45 38.07
N LEU A 4 -7.53 21.33 37.04
CA LEU A 4 -6.23 21.97 36.95
C LEU A 4 -6.30 23.01 35.82
N PHE A 5 -6.18 24.29 36.16
CA PHE A 5 -6.18 25.35 35.15
C PHE A 5 -4.80 25.48 34.49
N LYS A 6 -4.75 25.99 33.26
CA LYS A 6 -3.49 26.18 32.51
C LYS A 6 -2.43 26.98 33.29
N ALA A 7 -2.87 27.93 34.14
CA ALA A 7 -1.99 28.71 35.00
C ALA A 7 -1.37 27.91 36.17
N GLU A 8 -1.95 26.77 36.52
CA GLU A 8 -1.50 25.90 37.63
C GLU A 8 -0.63 24.72 37.15
N ALA A 9 -0.57 24.49 35.82
CA ALA A 9 0.23 23.43 35.22
C ALA A 9 1.72 23.84 35.17
N LYS A 10 2.61 23.00 35.67
CA LYS A 10 4.05 23.21 35.51
C LYS A 10 4.42 23.12 34.03
N GLN A 11 5.35 23.97 33.60
CA GLN A 11 5.86 23.93 32.23
C GLN A 11 6.47 22.55 31.93
N GLY A 12 5.99 21.89 30.88
CA GLY A 12 6.36 20.51 30.53
C GLY A 12 5.46 19.40 31.13
N MET A 13 4.44 19.74 31.94
CA MET A 13 3.44 18.75 32.34
C MET A 13 2.60 18.32 31.14
N SER A 14 2.63 17.01 30.84
CA SER A 14 1.72 16.39 29.89
C SER A 14 0.30 16.44 30.45
N ALA A 15 -0.67 16.83 29.61
CA ALA A 15 -2.06 16.78 30.02
C ALA A 15 -2.48 15.31 30.24
N PRO A 16 -3.22 15.00 31.31
CA PRO A 16 -3.84 13.68 31.42
C PRO A 16 -4.80 13.48 30.24
N THR A 17 -4.87 12.25 29.75
CA THR A 17 -5.81 11.85 28.70
C THR A 17 -7.26 12.09 29.16
N ILE A 18 -8.16 12.38 28.22
CA ILE A 18 -9.60 12.46 28.49
C ILE A 18 -10.19 11.12 28.92
N TRP A 19 -9.48 10.02 28.64
CA TRP A 19 -9.79 8.66 29.08
C TRP A 19 -8.87 8.30 30.23
N ASP A 20 -9.33 8.51 31.46
CA ASP A 20 -8.57 8.24 32.69
C ASP A 20 -8.58 6.76 33.10
N ASP A 21 -9.30 5.91 32.34
CA ASP A 21 -9.48 4.48 32.54
C ASP A 21 -8.65 3.60 31.59
N VAL A 22 -7.87 4.19 30.67
CA VAL A 22 -7.01 3.45 29.72
C VAL A 22 -5.54 3.51 30.10
N GLY A 23 -4.77 2.52 29.64
CA GLY A 23 -3.35 2.38 29.96
C GLY A 23 -2.51 3.61 29.59
N LEU A 24 -1.56 3.97 30.46
CA LEU A 24 -0.55 5.01 30.24
C LEU A 24 0.60 4.52 29.35
N ASN A 25 1.45 5.44 28.87
CA ASN A 25 2.64 5.12 28.07
C ASN A 25 3.58 4.09 28.72
N GLN A 26 3.64 4.05 30.07
CA GLN A 26 4.43 3.05 30.80
C GLN A 26 3.94 1.62 30.58
N HIS A 27 2.63 1.43 30.39
CA HIS A 27 2.06 0.11 30.06
C HIS A 27 2.50 -0.32 28.66
N ALA A 28 2.51 0.60 27.70
CA ALA A 28 2.93 0.33 26.33
C ALA A 28 4.40 -0.13 26.24
N ALA A 29 5.30 0.51 27.01
CA ALA A 29 6.71 0.11 27.04
C ALA A 29 6.89 -1.32 27.57
N ARG A 30 6.14 -1.69 28.61
CA ARG A 30 6.16 -3.06 29.18
C ARG A 30 5.56 -4.09 28.22
N GLU A 31 4.49 -3.74 27.50
CA GLU A 31 3.90 -4.59 26.47
C GLU A 31 4.94 -4.94 25.40
N ILE A 32 5.68 -3.94 24.91
CA ILE A 32 6.75 -4.15 23.93
C ILE A 32 7.91 -4.97 24.52
N GLU A 33 8.34 -4.72 25.75
CA GLU A 33 9.38 -5.52 26.42
C GLU A 33 9.01 -7.01 26.50
N LEU A 34 7.75 -7.32 26.81
CA LEU A 34 7.26 -8.71 26.83
C LEU A 34 7.27 -9.36 25.44
N ILE A 35 7.00 -8.58 24.40
CA ILE A 35 6.98 -9.06 23.01
C ILE A 35 8.39 -9.28 22.48
N PHE A 36 9.34 -8.40 22.75
CA PHE A 36 10.68 -8.46 22.14
C PHE A 36 11.76 -9.02 23.08
N GLY A 37 11.48 -9.13 24.38
CA GLY A 37 12.47 -9.56 25.38
C GLY A 37 13.54 -8.51 25.68
N GLU A 38 13.42 -7.31 25.10
CA GLU A 38 14.38 -6.22 25.24
C GLU A 38 13.70 -4.96 25.78
N LYS A 39 14.35 -4.33 26.77
CA LYS A 39 13.92 -3.02 27.27
C LYS A 39 14.09 -1.97 26.19
N ALA A 40 13.07 -1.14 26.03
CA ALA A 40 13.06 -0.03 25.06
C ALA A 40 13.26 -0.46 23.59
N ALA A 41 12.81 -1.67 23.21
CA ALA A 41 12.81 -2.11 21.81
C ALA A 41 12.05 -1.16 20.86
N PHE A 42 11.17 -0.31 21.40
CA PHE A 42 10.57 0.83 20.73
C PHE A 42 10.37 1.99 21.72
N GLU A 43 10.73 3.21 21.35
CA GLU A 43 10.79 4.35 22.30
C GLU A 43 9.41 4.82 22.78
N THR A 44 8.41 4.87 21.91
CA THR A 44 7.10 5.48 22.23
C THR A 44 5.89 4.69 21.71
N PRO A 45 5.76 3.39 22.08
CA PRO A 45 4.63 2.59 21.65
C PRO A 45 3.32 3.14 22.23
N LYS A 46 2.23 2.97 21.50
CA LYS A 46 0.89 3.26 22.02
C LYS A 46 0.39 2.06 22.83
N PRO A 47 -0.28 2.29 23.98
CA PRO A 47 -0.81 1.21 24.81
C PRO A 47 -2.00 0.53 24.11
N GLU A 48 -2.08 -0.80 24.18
CA GLU A 48 -3.15 -1.54 23.48
C GLU A 48 -4.55 -1.18 23.97
N GLY A 49 -4.73 -0.94 25.28
CA GLY A 49 -6.05 -0.59 25.84
C GLY A 49 -6.62 0.74 25.30
N LEU A 50 -5.75 1.71 24.98
CA LEU A 50 -6.16 2.94 24.32
C LEU A 50 -6.67 2.66 22.90
N MET A 51 -5.92 1.87 22.14
CA MET A 51 -6.30 1.50 20.78
C MET A 51 -7.56 0.66 20.74
N GLN A 52 -7.78 -0.21 21.73
CA GLN A 52 -9.02 -0.99 21.85
C GLN A 52 -10.22 -0.06 21.95
N ARG A 53 -10.16 0.94 22.84
CA ARG A 53 -11.26 1.91 23.00
C ARG A 53 -11.53 2.67 21.70
N ILE A 54 -10.48 3.15 21.03
CA ILE A 54 -10.60 3.88 19.76
C ILE A 54 -11.25 3.01 18.68
N ILE A 55 -10.81 1.76 18.53
CA ILE A 55 -11.33 0.83 17.51
C ILE A 55 -12.78 0.44 17.84
N GLU A 56 -13.10 0.20 19.11
CA GLU A 56 -14.43 -0.20 19.55
C GLU A 56 -15.49 0.87 19.27
N ILE A 57 -15.18 2.15 19.52
CA ILE A 57 -16.15 3.25 19.29
C ILE A 57 -16.34 3.57 17.80
N ALA A 58 -15.38 3.23 16.95
CA ALA A 58 -15.35 3.64 15.54
C ALA A 58 -15.70 2.53 14.55
N THR A 59 -15.68 1.25 14.97
CA THR A 59 -15.78 0.10 14.06
C THR A 59 -16.51 -1.10 14.64
N ASN A 60 -17.10 -1.90 13.75
CA ASN A 60 -17.64 -3.22 14.06
C ASN A 60 -16.64 -4.34 13.69
N ALA A 61 -16.93 -5.57 14.12
CA ALA A 61 -16.16 -6.73 13.69
C ALA A 61 -16.24 -6.89 12.15
N GLY A 62 -15.12 -7.23 11.51
CA GLY A 62 -15.01 -7.36 10.04
C GLY A 62 -14.71 -6.05 9.29
N ASP A 63 -14.87 -4.89 9.92
CA ASP A 63 -14.53 -3.59 9.34
C ASP A 63 -13.02 -3.47 9.09
N LEU A 64 -12.64 -2.55 8.20
CA LEU A 64 -11.24 -2.27 7.84
C LEU A 64 -10.69 -1.09 8.65
N VAL A 65 -9.57 -1.32 9.35
CA VAL A 65 -8.81 -0.29 10.05
C VAL A 65 -7.54 0.05 9.25
N LEU A 66 -7.28 1.33 8.99
CA LEU A 66 -6.06 1.81 8.34
C LEU A 66 -5.21 2.58 9.35
N ASP A 67 -3.95 2.22 9.46
CA ASP A 67 -2.93 3.00 10.17
C ASP A 67 -1.76 3.30 9.22
N SER A 68 -1.59 4.57 8.83
CA SER A 68 -0.53 4.99 7.93
C SER A 68 0.80 5.33 8.63
N PHE A 69 0.86 5.17 9.95
CA PHE A 69 2.03 5.45 10.81
C PHE A 69 2.17 4.35 11.87
N ALA A 70 2.26 3.11 11.42
CA ALA A 70 2.03 1.95 12.26
C ALA A 70 3.03 1.78 13.42
N GLY A 71 4.24 2.32 13.31
CA GLY A 71 5.31 2.27 14.31
C GLY A 71 5.58 0.85 14.78
N SER A 72 5.28 0.58 16.05
CA SER A 72 5.43 -0.74 16.68
C SER A 72 4.31 -1.75 16.33
N GLY A 73 3.35 -1.38 15.50
CA GLY A 73 2.26 -2.25 15.04
C GLY A 73 1.09 -2.42 16.03
N THR A 74 0.96 -1.56 17.05
CA THR A 74 -0.10 -1.67 18.07
C THR A 74 -1.49 -1.68 17.45
N THR A 75 -1.77 -0.79 16.49
CA THR A 75 -3.11 -0.70 15.86
C THR A 75 -3.49 -1.98 15.16
N GLY A 76 -2.58 -2.57 14.38
CA GLY A 76 -2.82 -3.84 13.70
C GLY A 76 -2.98 -5.01 14.66
N ALA A 77 -2.14 -5.09 15.72
CA ALA A 77 -2.26 -6.12 16.74
C ALA A 77 -3.63 -6.09 17.43
N VAL A 78 -4.07 -4.90 17.87
CA VAL A 78 -5.36 -4.71 18.54
C VAL A 78 -6.53 -4.96 17.59
N ALA A 79 -6.51 -4.38 16.38
CA ALA A 79 -7.54 -4.61 15.37
C ALA A 79 -7.68 -6.10 15.04
N HIS A 80 -6.56 -6.81 14.92
CA HIS A 80 -6.55 -8.25 14.66
C HIS A 80 -7.18 -9.05 15.81
N LYS A 81 -6.75 -8.80 17.06
CA LYS A 81 -7.29 -9.45 18.27
C LYS A 81 -8.80 -9.21 18.41
N MET A 82 -9.28 -8.05 17.96
CA MET A 82 -10.69 -7.66 17.96
C MET A 82 -11.47 -8.17 16.72
N GLY A 83 -10.87 -8.93 15.81
CA GLY A 83 -11.57 -9.47 14.63
C GLY A 83 -11.88 -8.44 13.55
N ARG A 84 -11.07 -7.38 13.41
CA ARG A 84 -11.12 -6.42 12.30
C ARG A 84 -10.10 -6.78 11.23
N ARG A 85 -10.37 -6.38 9.99
CA ARG A 85 -9.36 -6.33 8.93
C ARG A 85 -8.51 -5.10 9.13
N TRP A 86 -7.25 -5.14 8.71
CA TRP A 86 -6.36 -4.00 8.90
C TRP A 86 -5.35 -3.84 7.76
N ILE A 87 -4.95 -2.60 7.52
CA ILE A 87 -3.82 -2.21 6.69
C ILE A 87 -2.92 -1.32 7.55
N MET A 88 -1.64 -1.67 7.59
CA MET A 88 -0.61 -0.87 8.26
C MET A 88 0.43 -0.45 7.23
N VAL A 89 0.78 0.84 7.26
CA VAL A 89 1.86 1.42 6.46
C VAL A 89 2.90 1.99 7.42
N GLU A 90 4.16 1.72 7.13
CA GLU A 90 5.30 2.28 7.86
C GLU A 90 6.48 2.48 6.92
N LEU A 91 7.24 3.54 7.17
CA LEU A 91 8.43 3.90 6.43
C LEU A 91 9.68 3.23 7.04
N GLY A 92 10.59 2.83 6.16
CA GLY A 92 11.86 2.24 6.57
C GLY A 92 11.73 0.81 7.09
N GLU A 93 12.66 0.40 7.93
CA GLU A 93 12.82 -1.01 8.29
C GLU A 93 11.94 -1.46 9.47
N HIS A 94 11.22 -0.54 10.13
CA HIS A 94 10.35 -0.84 11.29
C HIS A 94 9.29 -1.90 10.97
N CYS A 95 8.80 -1.92 9.72
CA CYS A 95 7.93 -2.99 9.23
C CYS A 95 8.54 -4.39 9.45
N LYS A 96 9.83 -4.58 9.13
CA LYS A 96 10.51 -5.87 9.26
C LYS A 96 11.02 -6.14 10.67
N THR A 97 11.51 -5.11 11.36
CA THR A 97 12.14 -5.26 12.67
C THR A 97 11.13 -5.34 13.81
N HIS A 98 9.98 -4.68 13.69
CA HIS A 98 9.00 -4.57 14.78
C HIS A 98 7.64 -5.17 14.39
N ILE A 99 7.03 -4.71 13.30
CA ILE A 99 5.66 -5.07 12.95
C ILE A 99 5.53 -6.55 12.60
N VAL A 100 6.39 -7.05 11.70
CA VAL A 100 6.34 -8.45 11.25
C VAL A 100 6.58 -9.44 12.41
N PRO A 101 7.62 -9.29 13.26
CA PRO A 101 7.82 -10.19 14.40
C PRO A 101 6.67 -10.13 15.40
N ARG A 102 6.15 -8.93 15.71
CA ARG A 102 5.00 -8.78 16.60
C ARG A 102 3.76 -9.49 16.05
N LEU A 103 3.41 -9.26 14.79
CA LEU A 103 2.20 -9.86 14.21
C LEU A 103 2.29 -11.37 14.05
N LYS A 104 3.49 -11.92 13.82
CA LYS A 104 3.70 -13.37 13.91
C LYS A 104 3.30 -13.89 15.29
N LYS A 105 3.82 -13.27 16.37
CA LYS A 105 3.43 -13.63 17.74
C LYS A 105 1.93 -13.46 18.01
N VAL A 106 1.30 -12.42 17.47
CA VAL A 106 -0.16 -12.24 17.57
C VAL A 106 -0.91 -13.40 16.91
N ILE A 107 -0.52 -13.79 15.69
CA ILE A 107 -1.14 -14.90 14.95
C ILE A 107 -0.87 -16.24 15.63
N ASP A 108 0.35 -16.47 16.09
CA ASP A 108 0.75 -17.72 16.75
C ASP A 108 0.09 -17.86 18.14
N GLY A 109 -0.47 -16.77 18.67
CA GLY A 109 -1.08 -16.72 20.00
C GLY A 109 -0.07 -16.47 21.12
N ASP A 110 1.20 -16.23 20.80
CA ASP A 110 2.27 -15.96 21.76
C ASP A 110 2.23 -14.53 22.33
N ASP A 111 1.59 -13.58 21.65
CA ASP A 111 1.34 -12.24 22.18
C ASP A 111 0.15 -12.25 23.17
N GLN A 112 0.46 -12.61 24.41
CA GLN A 112 -0.48 -12.62 25.54
C GLN A 112 -0.49 -11.29 26.34
N GLY A 113 0.14 -10.24 25.80
CA GLY A 113 0.14 -8.90 26.38
C GLY A 113 -1.11 -8.08 26.05
N GLY A 114 -1.19 -6.88 26.64
CA GLY A 114 -2.24 -5.90 26.33
C GLY A 114 -3.66 -6.46 26.49
N ILE A 115 -4.43 -6.47 25.40
CA ILE A 115 -5.86 -6.80 25.42
C ILE A 115 -6.17 -8.29 25.21
N SER A 116 -5.16 -9.14 25.00
CA SER A 116 -5.35 -10.54 24.60
C SER A 116 -6.27 -11.29 25.57
N LYS A 117 -6.12 -11.10 26.88
CA LYS A 117 -7.01 -11.70 27.89
C LYS A 117 -8.43 -11.12 27.86
N ALA A 118 -8.55 -9.80 27.67
CA ALA A 118 -9.85 -9.11 27.68
C ALA A 118 -10.74 -9.56 26.52
N VAL A 119 -10.14 -9.94 25.39
CA VAL A 119 -10.85 -10.40 24.19
C VAL A 119 -10.78 -11.93 23.99
N ASN A 120 -10.29 -12.69 24.97
CA ASN A 120 -10.08 -14.14 24.87
C ASN A 120 -9.30 -14.57 23.62
N TRP A 121 -8.25 -13.82 23.27
CA TRP A 121 -7.44 -14.08 22.08
C TRP A 121 -6.56 -15.32 22.25
N ALA A 122 -6.70 -16.27 21.32
CA ALA A 122 -5.96 -17.53 21.31
C ALA A 122 -5.06 -17.71 20.07
N GLY A 123 -4.92 -16.67 19.23
CA GLY A 123 -4.22 -16.75 17.95
C GLY A 123 -5.14 -17.04 16.75
N GLY A 124 -4.54 -17.18 15.58
CA GLY A 124 -5.19 -17.39 14.29
C GLY A 124 -5.04 -16.20 13.33
N GLY A 125 -5.57 -16.36 12.12
CA GLY A 125 -5.51 -15.33 11.09
C GLY A 125 -4.24 -15.38 10.23
N ARG A 126 -4.07 -14.35 9.40
CA ARG A 126 -2.90 -14.17 8.52
C ARG A 126 -2.74 -12.71 8.16
N PHE A 127 -1.53 -12.33 7.78
CA PHE A 127 -1.27 -11.07 7.08
C PHE A 127 -0.49 -11.32 5.80
N ARG A 128 -0.49 -10.32 4.92
CA ARG A 128 0.42 -10.26 3.77
C ARG A 128 1.33 -9.06 3.96
N PHE A 129 2.58 -9.23 3.58
CA PHE A 129 3.59 -8.19 3.67
C PHE A 129 3.98 -7.73 2.28
N TYR A 130 3.95 -6.43 2.07
CA TYR A 130 4.25 -5.78 0.79
C TYR A 130 5.29 -4.69 1.01
N HIS A 131 6.14 -4.47 0.00
CA HIS A 131 6.99 -3.30 -0.07
C HIS A 131 6.58 -2.45 -1.27
N LEU A 132 6.65 -1.14 -1.10
CA LEU A 132 6.50 -0.23 -2.23
C LEU A 132 7.74 -0.36 -3.12
N ALA A 133 7.52 -0.65 -4.41
CA ALA A 133 8.59 -0.66 -5.40
C ALA A 133 9.14 0.76 -5.61
N ALA A 134 10.32 0.86 -6.23
CA ALA A 134 10.84 2.16 -6.66
C ALA A 134 9.83 2.89 -7.55
N SER A 135 9.88 4.22 -7.62
CA SER A 135 9.00 4.95 -8.55
C SER A 135 9.22 4.46 -9.99
N LEU A 136 8.12 4.29 -10.73
CA LEU A 136 8.15 3.92 -12.16
C LEU A 136 8.91 4.94 -13.01
N LEU A 137 8.86 6.20 -12.60
CA LEU A 137 9.54 7.32 -13.25
C LEU A 137 10.59 7.93 -12.34
N LYS A 138 11.68 8.41 -12.93
CA LYS A 138 12.68 9.25 -12.26
C LYS A 138 13.04 10.44 -13.15
N LYS A 139 13.64 11.48 -12.56
CA LYS A 139 14.21 12.58 -13.33
C LYS A 139 15.61 12.22 -13.82
N ASP A 140 15.92 12.55 -15.07
CA ASP A 140 17.27 12.50 -15.61
C ASP A 140 18.10 13.73 -15.16
N ALA A 141 19.35 13.83 -15.64
CA ALA A 141 20.26 14.93 -15.29
C ALA A 141 19.75 16.32 -15.75
N TRP A 142 18.83 16.36 -16.70
CA TRP A 142 18.22 17.59 -17.23
C TRP A 142 16.84 17.86 -16.63
N GLY A 143 16.38 17.05 -15.68
CA GLY A 143 15.09 17.20 -15.00
C GLY A 143 13.91 16.59 -15.75
N ASN A 144 14.12 15.89 -16.86
CA ASN A 144 13.04 15.24 -17.61
C ASN A 144 12.62 13.94 -16.94
N TRP A 145 11.32 13.67 -16.94
CA TRP A 145 10.80 12.38 -16.50
C TRP A 145 11.14 11.28 -17.50
N VAL A 146 11.80 10.23 -17.03
CA VAL A 146 12.15 9.04 -17.80
C VAL A 146 11.74 7.78 -17.04
N ILE A 147 11.56 6.68 -17.76
CA ILE A 147 11.30 5.36 -17.15
C ILE A 147 12.49 5.00 -16.26
N ASN A 148 12.21 4.55 -15.05
CA ASN A 148 13.25 4.13 -14.12
C ASN A 148 13.91 2.83 -14.65
N PRO A 149 15.23 2.81 -14.91
CA PRO A 149 15.92 1.64 -15.45
C PRO A 149 15.99 0.44 -14.51
N ALA A 150 15.56 0.59 -13.25
CA ALA A 150 15.32 -0.54 -12.36
C ALA A 150 14.14 -1.44 -12.81
N TYR A 151 13.28 -0.95 -13.71
CA TYR A 151 12.18 -1.71 -14.27
C TYR A 151 12.61 -2.41 -15.56
N ASN A 152 12.47 -3.74 -15.58
CA ASN A 152 12.53 -4.50 -16.82
C ASN A 152 11.20 -4.37 -17.60
N ALA A 153 11.13 -4.96 -18.80
CA ALA A 153 9.95 -4.87 -19.66
C ALA A 153 8.67 -5.45 -19.01
N GLU A 154 8.79 -6.57 -18.31
CA GLU A 154 7.66 -7.23 -17.63
C GLU A 154 7.13 -6.40 -16.46
N MET A 155 8.03 -5.89 -15.61
CA MET A 155 7.67 -5.01 -14.49
C MET A 155 7.04 -3.71 -14.97
N LEU A 156 7.54 -3.14 -16.09
CA LEU A 156 6.95 -1.97 -16.71
C LEU A 156 5.54 -2.28 -17.23
N ALA A 157 5.36 -3.41 -17.91
CA ALA A 157 4.06 -3.83 -18.42
C ALA A 157 3.07 -4.05 -17.27
N GLU A 158 3.46 -4.74 -16.21
CA GLU A 158 2.63 -4.95 -15.02
C GLU A 158 2.27 -3.62 -14.33
N ALA A 159 3.25 -2.74 -14.13
CA ALA A 159 3.04 -1.43 -13.50
C ALA A 159 2.09 -0.56 -14.34
N MET A 160 2.29 -0.53 -15.66
CA MET A 160 1.44 0.23 -16.58
C MET A 160 0.04 -0.34 -16.70
N CYS A 161 -0.13 -1.67 -16.67
CA CYS A 161 -1.45 -2.29 -16.62
C CYS A 161 -2.21 -1.79 -15.40
N LYS A 162 -1.60 -1.91 -14.21
CA LYS A 162 -2.22 -1.45 -12.95
C LYS A 162 -2.53 0.05 -12.99
N HIS A 163 -1.58 0.86 -13.47
CA HIS A 163 -1.77 2.30 -13.59
C HIS A 163 -2.97 2.59 -14.50
N MET A 164 -3.07 1.95 -15.67
CA MET A 164 -4.15 2.17 -16.64
C MET A 164 -5.48 1.48 -16.28
N ALA A 165 -5.61 0.87 -15.10
CA ALA A 165 -6.77 0.06 -14.68
C ALA A 165 -7.03 -1.18 -15.56
N TYR A 166 -5.96 -1.84 -16.01
CA TYR A 166 -5.99 -3.14 -16.68
C TYR A 166 -5.48 -4.23 -15.73
N THR A 167 -6.04 -5.42 -15.87
CA THR A 167 -5.49 -6.64 -15.25
C THR A 167 -4.29 -7.10 -16.06
N TYR A 168 -3.12 -7.18 -15.41
CA TYR A 168 -1.92 -7.76 -16.02
C TYR A 168 -2.10 -9.26 -16.19
N ALA A 169 -2.08 -9.73 -17.44
CA ALA A 169 -2.28 -11.13 -17.82
C ALA A 169 -1.67 -11.33 -19.22
N PRO A 170 -0.34 -11.41 -19.33
CA PRO A 170 0.33 -11.51 -20.62
C PRO A 170 -0.02 -12.82 -21.33
N SER A 171 -0.33 -12.74 -22.63
CA SER A 171 -0.55 -13.90 -23.49
C SER A 171 0.77 -14.56 -23.87
N GLN A 172 0.76 -15.89 -23.97
CA GLN A 172 1.91 -16.66 -24.49
C GLN A 172 1.95 -16.69 -26.02
N ASP A 173 0.80 -16.47 -26.67
CA ASP A 173 0.65 -16.57 -28.13
C ASP A 173 0.60 -15.20 -28.82
N VAL A 174 0.12 -14.18 -28.11
CA VAL A 174 -0.12 -12.84 -28.65
C VAL A 174 0.79 -11.83 -27.97
N PHE A 175 1.87 -11.43 -28.65
CA PHE A 175 2.93 -10.62 -28.07
C PHE A 175 2.45 -9.25 -27.54
N TRP A 176 1.42 -8.66 -28.14
CA TRP A 176 0.90 -7.35 -27.76
C TRP A 176 -0.12 -7.41 -26.62
N GLN A 177 -0.61 -8.60 -26.26
CA GLN A 177 -1.63 -8.77 -25.23
C GLN A 177 -0.96 -8.91 -23.86
N HIS A 178 -0.60 -7.79 -23.23
CA HIS A 178 -0.01 -7.78 -21.88
C HIS A 178 -1.06 -7.82 -20.77
N GLY A 179 -2.31 -7.46 -21.07
CA GLY A 179 -3.39 -7.43 -20.12
C GLY A 179 -4.72 -7.01 -20.76
N TYR A 180 -5.76 -6.96 -19.95
CA TYR A 180 -7.13 -6.66 -20.39
C TYR A 180 -7.90 -5.87 -19.32
N SER A 181 -8.90 -5.10 -19.76
CA SER A 181 -9.88 -4.43 -18.87
C SER A 181 -11.31 -4.93 -19.08
N SER A 182 -11.60 -5.46 -20.28
CA SER A 182 -12.83 -6.17 -20.63
C SER A 182 -12.51 -7.26 -21.66
N GLU A 183 -13.51 -8.03 -22.10
CA GLU A 183 -13.34 -9.13 -23.06
C GLU A 183 -12.70 -8.70 -24.39
N ASN A 184 -12.99 -7.47 -24.85
CA ASN A 184 -12.52 -6.96 -26.14
C ASN A 184 -11.51 -5.80 -26.00
N ASN A 185 -11.04 -5.49 -24.79
CA ASN A 185 -10.17 -4.35 -24.55
C ASN A 185 -8.85 -4.75 -23.88
N TYR A 186 -7.76 -4.54 -24.60
CA TYR A 186 -6.42 -5.01 -24.25
C TYR A 186 -5.42 -3.87 -24.12
N ILE A 187 -4.25 -4.18 -23.55
CA ILE A 187 -3.15 -3.23 -23.41
C ILE A 187 -1.81 -3.83 -23.89
N TYR A 188 -1.06 -3.04 -24.65
CA TYR A 188 0.31 -3.30 -25.07
C TYR A 188 1.24 -2.22 -24.52
N ILE A 189 2.40 -2.63 -23.98
CA ILE A 189 3.37 -1.72 -23.37
C ILE A 189 4.75 -1.96 -23.96
N THR A 190 5.43 -0.89 -24.41
CA THR A 190 6.79 -1.00 -24.96
C THR A 190 7.65 0.19 -24.61
N THR A 191 8.95 -0.04 -24.42
CA THR A 191 9.95 1.04 -24.27
C THR A 191 10.44 1.59 -25.61
N GLY A 192 10.03 0.95 -26.72
CA GLY A 192 10.37 1.37 -28.08
C GLY A 192 9.51 2.52 -28.60
N THR A 193 9.99 3.11 -29.70
CA THR A 193 9.17 3.98 -30.56
C THR A 193 8.57 3.10 -31.66
N LEU A 194 7.26 3.16 -31.86
CA LEU A 194 6.58 2.38 -32.89
C LEU A 194 6.48 3.15 -34.21
N SER A 195 6.85 2.51 -35.32
CA SER A 195 6.65 3.07 -36.65
C SER A 195 5.20 2.92 -37.11
N ARG A 196 4.82 3.69 -38.12
CA ARG A 196 3.51 3.58 -38.78
C ARG A 196 3.22 2.17 -39.30
N GLU A 197 4.23 1.51 -39.89
CA GLU A 197 4.11 0.15 -40.42
C GLU A 197 3.86 -0.88 -39.32
N GLN A 198 4.55 -0.75 -38.18
CA GLN A 198 4.32 -1.61 -37.02
C GLN A 198 2.91 -1.42 -36.45
N LEU A 199 2.46 -0.17 -36.34
CA LEU A 199 1.11 0.13 -35.87
C LEU A 199 0.03 -0.42 -36.82
N LYS A 200 0.26 -0.35 -38.13
CA LYS A 200 -0.64 -0.94 -39.12
C LYS A 200 -0.73 -2.46 -39.00
N LEU A 201 0.40 -3.14 -38.80
CA LEU A 201 0.42 -4.59 -38.58
C LEU A 201 -0.34 -4.97 -37.31
N ILE A 202 -0.05 -4.28 -36.20
CA ILE A 202 -0.75 -4.50 -34.91
C ILE A 202 -2.25 -4.24 -35.06
N SER A 203 -2.64 -3.13 -35.69
CA SER A 203 -4.06 -2.80 -35.94
C SER A 203 -4.76 -3.92 -36.72
N SER A 204 -4.12 -4.48 -37.74
CA SER A 204 -4.66 -5.61 -38.50
C SER A 204 -4.79 -6.88 -37.68
N GLU A 205 -3.85 -7.18 -36.77
CA GLU A 205 -3.92 -8.34 -35.89
C GLU A 205 -4.96 -8.20 -34.78
N VAL A 206 -5.15 -6.98 -34.25
CA VAL A 206 -6.21 -6.65 -33.28
C VAL A 206 -7.58 -6.78 -33.96
N GLY A 207 -7.69 -6.38 -35.23
CA GLY A 207 -8.95 -6.45 -35.97
C GLY A 207 -10.02 -5.49 -35.45
N ASP A 208 -11.22 -5.58 -36.01
CA ASP A 208 -12.25 -4.54 -35.85
C ASP A 208 -13.11 -4.70 -34.60
N GLU A 209 -13.16 -5.91 -34.03
CA GLU A 209 -13.99 -6.25 -32.86
C GLU A 209 -13.30 -5.99 -31.50
N ARG A 210 -12.02 -5.61 -31.53
CA ARG A 210 -11.19 -5.43 -30.33
C ARG A 210 -10.55 -4.05 -30.33
N THR A 211 -10.25 -3.55 -29.15
CA THR A 211 -9.49 -2.31 -28.96
C THR A 211 -8.20 -2.59 -28.21
N LEU A 212 -7.15 -1.85 -28.56
CA LEU A 212 -5.84 -1.96 -27.93
C LEU A 212 -5.33 -0.60 -27.47
N LEU A 213 -5.11 -0.45 -26.16
CA LEU A 213 -4.34 0.65 -25.59
C LEU A 213 -2.85 0.36 -25.74
N ILE A 214 -2.13 1.19 -26.49
CA ILE A 214 -0.68 1.11 -26.64
C ILE A 214 -0.02 2.21 -25.82
N CYS A 215 0.77 1.81 -24.82
CA CYS A 215 1.65 2.70 -24.06
C CYS A 215 3.10 2.51 -24.51
N SER A 216 3.66 3.49 -25.23
CA SER A 216 5.01 3.40 -25.78
C SER A 216 5.87 4.61 -25.40
N LYS A 217 7.20 4.54 -25.59
CA LYS A 217 8.07 5.73 -25.46
C LYS A 217 7.74 6.79 -26.53
N GLY A 218 7.33 6.33 -27.70
CA GLY A 218 6.91 7.18 -28.80
C GLY A 218 6.22 6.39 -29.90
N PHE A 219 5.65 7.11 -30.86
CA PHE A 219 5.05 6.54 -32.05
C PHE A 219 5.08 7.56 -33.18
N ILE A 220 5.11 7.04 -34.41
CA ILE A 220 5.11 7.82 -35.66
C ILE A 220 3.81 7.48 -36.40
N ALA A 221 2.72 8.15 -36.03
CA ALA A 221 1.41 8.06 -36.67
C ALA A 221 0.60 9.32 -36.34
N GLU A 222 -0.39 9.62 -37.18
CA GLU A 222 -1.36 10.70 -36.88
C GLU A 222 -2.35 10.24 -35.80
N ASN A 223 -2.88 11.20 -35.02
CA ASN A 223 -3.93 10.88 -34.06
C ASN A 223 -5.17 10.37 -34.81
N ASN A 224 -5.71 9.23 -34.37
CA ASN A 224 -6.86 8.53 -34.94
C ASN A 224 -6.65 7.84 -36.30
N GLU A 225 -5.41 7.66 -36.75
CA GLU A 225 -5.15 6.90 -37.99
C GLU A 225 -5.66 5.46 -37.93
N PHE A 226 -5.61 4.84 -36.74
CA PHE A 226 -6.06 3.47 -36.50
C PHE A 226 -7.21 3.48 -35.49
N PRO A 227 -8.47 3.20 -35.90
CA PRO A 227 -9.64 3.38 -35.04
C PRO A 227 -9.69 2.41 -33.85
N ASN A 228 -9.05 1.25 -33.98
CA ASN A 228 -8.96 0.23 -32.94
C ASN A 228 -7.76 0.39 -32.00
N LEU A 229 -6.88 1.39 -32.23
CA LEU A 229 -5.70 1.64 -31.38
C LEU A 229 -5.82 2.96 -30.61
N ASN A 230 -5.62 2.91 -29.29
CA ASN A 230 -5.48 4.09 -28.45
C ASN A 230 -4.00 4.29 -28.09
N LEU A 231 -3.36 5.37 -28.56
CA LEU A 231 -1.92 5.58 -28.39
C LEU A 231 -1.61 6.56 -27.25
N LYS A 232 -0.76 6.16 -26.30
CA LYS A 232 -0.27 7.02 -25.22
C LYS A 232 1.24 6.96 -25.08
N LYS A 233 1.89 8.11 -24.90
CA LYS A 233 3.34 8.20 -24.69
C LYS A 233 3.70 8.09 -23.20
N ILE A 234 4.74 7.34 -22.87
CA ILE A 234 5.37 7.32 -21.54
C ILE A 234 6.46 8.40 -21.54
N PRO A 235 6.52 9.31 -20.55
CA PRO A 235 5.91 9.27 -19.21
C PRO A 235 4.53 9.93 -19.08
N GLN A 236 4.02 10.59 -20.13
CA GLN A 236 2.80 11.39 -20.06
C GLN A 236 1.58 10.55 -19.62
N ALA A 237 1.49 9.30 -20.08
CA ALA A 237 0.47 8.34 -19.67
C ALA A 237 0.43 8.12 -18.14
N VAL A 238 1.59 8.23 -17.47
CA VAL A 238 1.70 8.05 -16.03
C VAL A 238 1.41 9.35 -15.29
N LEU A 239 1.96 10.47 -15.78
CA LEU A 239 1.89 11.78 -15.12
C LEU A 239 0.53 12.46 -15.23
N TYR A 240 -0.17 12.28 -16.34
CA TYR A 240 -1.42 12.98 -16.67
C TYR A 240 -2.63 12.07 -16.61
N GLN A 241 -2.65 11.15 -15.63
CA GLN A 241 -3.92 10.62 -15.19
C GLN A 241 -4.69 11.76 -14.51
N SER A 242 -5.46 12.49 -15.32
CA SER A 242 -6.54 13.31 -14.80
C SER A 242 -7.38 12.39 -13.92
N VAL A 243 -7.27 12.62 -12.61
CA VAL A 243 -8.33 12.31 -11.66
C VAL A 243 -9.62 12.83 -12.30
N PRO A 244 -10.68 12.03 -12.43
CA PRO A 244 -11.98 12.58 -12.81
C PRO A 244 -12.41 13.71 -11.88
#